data_AF-A0A7C1C4J9-F1
#
_entry.id   AF-A0A7C1C4J9-F1
#
_cell.length_a   1.000
_cell.length_b   1.000
_cell.length_c   1.000
_cell.angle_alpha   90.00
_cell.angle_beta   90.00
_cell.angle_gamma   90.00
#
_symmetry.space_group_name_H-M   'P 1'
#
loop_
_entity.id
_entity.type
_entity.pdbx_description
1 polymer ?
#
loop_
_entity_poly.entity_id
_entity_poly.type
_entity_poly.pdbx_seq_one_letter_code
_entity_poly.pdbx_strand_id
1 'polypeptide(L)'
;MGSPRRRKIRHRFFGGAVITNNAGIKEKLDFGRMAIGLNPSPFDVWLGSRGIKTLAVRMERHGKNALALARFLEKHPKVIKVYYPGLESHPNHDIARQQMSGLSRIVLVGIEDDQDLQNDIEQAIA
;
A
#
# COMPACT_ATOMS: atom_id res chain seq x y z
N MET A 1 37.32 -11.96 13.51
CA MET A 1 37.18 -10.53 13.15
C MET A 1 36.07 -10.39 12.11
N GLY A 2 34.85 -10.05 12.54
CA GLY A 2 33.71 -9.88 11.63
C GLY A 2 33.77 -8.49 10.99
N SER A 3 33.77 -8.42 9.66
CA SER A 3 33.75 -7.15 8.94
C SER A 3 32.50 -6.33 9.31
N PRO A 4 32.62 -5.02 9.57
CA PRO A 4 31.46 -4.20 9.90
C PRO A 4 30.54 -4.12 8.68
N ARG A 5 29.35 -4.74 8.77
CA ARG A 5 28.29 -4.61 7.76
C ARG A 5 27.92 -3.12 7.65
N ARG A 6 28.41 -2.45 6.60
CA ARG A 6 28.01 -1.06 6.29
C ARG A 6 26.49 -1.01 6.21
N ARG A 7 25.83 -0.32 7.16
CA ARG A 7 24.40 -0.01 7.05
C ARG A 7 24.21 0.82 5.79
N LYS A 8 23.65 0.21 4.73
CA LYS A 8 23.20 0.97 3.55
C LYS A 8 22.15 1.96 4.02
N ILE A 9 22.49 3.25 4.02
CA ILE A 9 21.53 4.33 4.26
C ILE A 9 20.51 4.27 3.12
N ARG A 10 19.30 3.80 3.43
CA ARG A 10 18.17 3.78 2.51
C ARG A 10 17.42 5.10 2.66
N HIS A 11 17.57 5.97 1.69
CA HIS A 11 16.82 7.23 1.62
C HIS A 11 15.34 6.92 1.34
N ARG A 12 14.47 7.33 2.25
CA ARG A 12 13.00 7.25 2.15
C ARG A 12 12.47 8.66 2.37
N PHE A 13 11.38 9.01 1.70
CA PHE A 13 10.73 10.31 1.86
C PHE A 13 9.34 10.15 2.48
N PHE A 14 8.87 11.19 3.14
CA PHE A 14 7.50 11.33 3.61
C PHE A 14 6.87 12.52 2.87
N GLY A 15 5.63 12.39 2.45
CA GLY A 15 4.96 13.45 1.70
C GLY A 15 3.50 13.13 1.40
N GLY A 16 2.76 14.18 1.05
CA GLY A 16 1.37 14.11 0.63
C GLY A 16 1.15 14.90 -0.66
N ALA A 17 0.06 14.58 -1.36
CA ALA A 17 -0.37 15.30 -2.55
C ALA A 17 -1.88 15.54 -2.47
N VAL A 18 -2.31 16.72 -2.94
CA VAL A 18 -3.72 17.06 -3.12
C VAL A 18 -3.91 17.42 -4.58
N ILE A 19 -4.90 16.81 -5.23
CA ILE A 19 -5.19 16.96 -6.66
C ILE A 19 -6.66 17.37 -6.79
N THR A 20 -6.94 18.38 -7.60
CA THR A 20 -8.30 18.83 -7.90
C THR A 20 -8.40 19.25 -9.36
N ASN A 21 -9.58 19.09 -9.94
CA ASN A 21 -9.95 19.60 -11.27
C ASN A 21 -10.67 20.96 -11.20
N ASN A 22 -10.90 21.51 -10.00
CA ASN A 22 -11.59 22.77 -9.81
C ASN A 22 -10.60 23.92 -9.57
N ALA A 23 -10.59 24.92 -10.46
CA ALA A 23 -9.67 26.05 -10.40
C ALA A 23 -9.83 26.89 -9.12
N GLY A 24 -11.06 27.15 -8.68
CA GLY A 24 -11.31 27.94 -7.46
C GLY A 24 -10.85 27.21 -6.18
N ILE A 25 -10.95 25.87 -6.15
CA ILE A 25 -10.37 25.08 -5.05
C ILE A 25 -8.84 25.14 -5.12
N LYS A 26 -8.26 25.02 -6.31
CA LYS A 26 -6.80 25.08 -6.52
C LYS A 26 -6.21 26.40 -6.00
N GLU A 27 -6.83 27.55 -6.32
CA GLU A 27 -6.37 28.86 -5.84
C GLU A 27 -6.33 28.94 -4.30
N LYS A 28 -7.39 28.47 -3.64
CA LYS A 28 -7.44 28.41 -2.17
C LYS A 28 -6.37 27.51 -1.59
N LEU A 29 -6.13 26.34 -2.20
CA LEU A 29 -5.08 25.41 -1.78
C LEU A 29 -3.68 25.99 -1.97
N ASP A 30 -3.42 26.66 -3.09
CA ASP A 30 -2.13 27.30 -3.37
C ASP A 30 -1.85 28.43 -2.38
N PHE A 31 -2.84 29.28 -2.10
CA PHE A 31 -2.75 30.31 -1.08
C PHE A 31 -2.45 29.71 0.30
N GLY A 32 -3.21 28.68 0.72
CA GLY A 32 -2.98 28.00 1.99
C GLY A 32 -1.59 27.36 2.08
N ARG A 33 -1.13 26.68 1.01
CA ARG A 33 0.21 26.10 0.93
C ARG A 33 1.30 27.16 1.10
N MET A 34 1.14 28.32 0.45
CA MET A 34 2.09 29.44 0.53
C MET A 34 2.09 30.10 1.91
N ALA A 35 0.91 30.36 2.48
CA ALA A 35 0.77 31.05 3.76
C ALA A 35 1.27 30.21 4.95
N ILE A 36 1.02 28.90 4.93
CA ILE A 36 1.43 27.97 6.01
C ILE A 36 2.84 27.42 5.77
N GLY A 37 3.37 27.51 4.55
CA GLY A 37 4.69 26.99 4.20
C GLY A 37 4.74 25.47 4.02
N LEU A 38 3.63 24.83 3.61
CA LEU A 38 3.51 23.38 3.40
C LEU A 38 4.16 22.89 2.09
N ASN A 39 5.35 23.41 1.77
CA ASN A 39 6.09 23.02 0.57
C ASN A 39 7.05 21.86 0.87
N PRO A 40 7.04 20.78 0.07
CA PRO A 40 7.97 19.67 0.26
C PRO A 40 9.41 20.05 -0.15
N SER A 41 10.40 19.38 0.45
CA SER A 41 11.79 19.50 0.03
C SER A 41 11.96 19.07 -1.43
N PRO A 42 12.74 19.79 -2.26
CA PRO A 42 13.01 19.39 -3.65
C PRO A 42 13.60 17.97 -3.77
N PHE A 43 14.39 17.54 -2.79
CA PHE A 43 14.95 16.18 -2.77
C PHE A 43 13.85 15.12 -2.56
N ASP A 44 12.88 15.38 -1.68
CA ASP A 44 11.75 14.48 -1.46
C ASP A 44 10.83 14.41 -2.68
N VAL A 45 10.60 15.55 -3.35
CA VAL A 45 9.85 15.60 -4.62
C VAL A 45 10.55 14.78 -5.69
N TRP A 46 11.89 14.85 -5.78
CA TRP A 46 12.66 14.01 -6.69
C TRP A 46 12.57 12.52 -6.33
N LEU A 47 12.67 12.15 -5.05
CA LEU A 47 12.49 10.77 -4.59
C LEU A 47 11.09 10.23 -4.95
N GLY A 48 10.03 11.03 -4.72
CA GLY A 48 8.66 10.69 -5.10
C GLY A 48 8.51 10.49 -6.61
N SER A 49 9.03 11.42 -7.40
CA SER A 49 8.98 11.35 -8.87
C SER A 49 9.69 10.11 -9.42
N ARG A 50 10.81 9.70 -8.82
CA ARG A 50 11.49 8.45 -9.17
C ARG A 50 10.64 7.21 -8.84
N GLY A 51 9.95 7.22 -7.69
CA GLY A 51 9.09 6.12 -7.26
C GLY A 51 7.84 5.94 -8.12
N ILE A 52 7.26 7.04 -8.63
CA ILE A 52 6.06 7.03 -9.47
C ILE A 52 6.30 6.29 -10.79
N LYS A 53 7.49 6.40 -11.38
CA LYS A 53 7.84 5.75 -12.66
C LYS A 53 7.66 4.23 -12.64
N THR A 54 7.79 3.59 -11.48
CA THR A 54 7.63 2.13 -11.31
C THR A 54 6.35 1.76 -10.56
N LEU A 55 5.44 2.71 -10.33
CA LEU A 55 4.23 2.48 -9.55
C LEU A 55 3.34 1.42 -10.18
N ALA A 56 3.12 1.47 -11.49
CA ALA A 56 2.24 0.54 -12.20
C ALA A 56 2.68 -0.93 -12.02
N VAL A 57 3.94 -1.24 -12.33
CA VAL A 57 4.48 -2.60 -12.20
C VAL A 57 4.51 -3.11 -10.76
N ARG A 58 4.75 -2.21 -9.78
CA ARG A 58 4.69 -2.56 -8.36
C ARG A 58 3.27 -2.86 -7.92
N MET A 59 2.29 -2.04 -8.33
CA MET A 59 0.89 -2.24 -7.97
C MET A 59 0.32 -3.52 -8.57
N GLU A 60 0.66 -3.84 -9.82
CA GLU A 60 0.26 -5.11 -10.45
C GLU A 60 0.78 -6.32 -9.66
N ARG A 61 2.09 -6.34 -9.35
CA ARG A 61 2.71 -7.44 -8.60
C ARG A 61 2.17 -7.52 -7.17
N HIS A 62 2.01 -6.38 -6.50
CA HIS A 62 1.41 -6.31 -5.17
C HIS A 62 -0.02 -6.85 -5.15
N GLY A 63 -0.84 -6.49 -6.14
CA GLY A 63 -2.21 -6.98 -6.27
C GLY A 63 -2.27 -8.50 -6.49
N LYS A 64 -1.46 -9.04 -7.41
CA LYS A 64 -1.36 -10.49 -7.66
C LYS A 64 -0.95 -11.26 -6.40
N ASN A 65 0.08 -10.78 -5.69
CA ASN A 65 0.55 -11.41 -4.47
C ASN A 65 -0.48 -11.33 -3.34
N ALA A 66 -1.14 -10.17 -3.17
CA ALA A 66 -2.17 -9.99 -2.16
C ALA A 66 -3.38 -10.89 -2.40
N LEU A 67 -3.82 -11.07 -3.66
CA LEU A 67 -4.90 -11.99 -3.99
C LEU A 67 -4.52 -13.46 -3.71
N ALA A 68 -3.30 -13.87 -4.06
CA ALA A 68 -2.81 -15.21 -3.75
C ALA A 68 -2.79 -15.45 -2.24
N LEU A 69 -2.27 -14.49 -1.47
CA LEU A 69 -2.25 -14.53 -0.01
C LEU A 69 -3.66 -14.56 0.59
N ALA A 70 -4.58 -13.72 0.09
CA ALA A 70 -5.95 -13.68 0.56
C ALA A 70 -6.68 -15.01 0.35
N ARG A 71 -6.50 -15.65 -0.81
CA ARG A 71 -7.07 -16.98 -1.11
C ARG A 71 -6.47 -18.10 -0.25
N PHE A 72 -5.19 -18.00 0.08
CA PHE A 72 -4.53 -18.93 1.00
C PHE A 72 -5.11 -18.79 2.40
N LEU A 73 -5.19 -17.56 2.91
CA LEU A 73 -5.68 -17.26 4.25
C LEU A 73 -7.17 -17.57 4.42
N GLU A 74 -7.98 -17.42 3.37
CA GLU A 74 -9.42 -17.77 3.40
C GLU A 74 -9.67 -19.26 3.70
N LYS A 75 -8.68 -20.12 3.41
CA LYS A 75 -8.75 -21.57 3.67
C LYS A 75 -8.04 -21.98 4.96
N HIS A 76 -7.41 -21.03 5.66
CA HIS A 76 -6.56 -21.35 6.79
C HIS A 76 -7.41 -21.56 8.05
N PRO A 77 -7.25 -22.67 8.80
CA PRO A 77 -8.14 -23.04 9.91
C PRO A 77 -8.14 -22.05 11.07
N LYS A 78 -7.06 -21.26 11.24
CA LYS A 78 -6.94 -20.23 12.28
C LYS A 78 -7.46 -18.85 11.86
N VAL A 79 -7.93 -18.71 10.61
CA VAL A 79 -8.44 -17.44 10.08
C VAL A 79 -9.95 -17.44 10.18
N ILE A 80 -10.50 -16.51 10.97
CA ILE A 80 -11.94 -16.33 11.12
C ILE A 80 -12.51 -15.72 9.86
N LYS A 81 -11.83 -14.70 9.32
CA LYS A 81 -12.32 -13.93 8.19
C LYS A 81 -11.20 -13.19 7.47
N VAL A 82 -11.29 -13.14 6.15
CA VAL A 82 -10.43 -12.31 5.30
C VAL A 82 -11.23 -11.17 4.71
N TYR A 83 -10.71 -9.95 4.84
CA TYR A 83 -11.25 -8.74 4.22
C TYR A 83 -10.31 -8.34 3.08
N TYR A 84 -10.70 -8.72 1.87
CA TYR A 84 -9.98 -8.36 0.66
C TYR A 84 -10.96 -8.07 -0.49
N PRO A 85 -10.98 -6.85 -1.06
CA PRO A 85 -11.93 -6.48 -2.11
C PRO A 85 -11.84 -7.35 -3.38
N GLY A 86 -10.70 -8.01 -3.62
CA GLY A 86 -10.52 -8.91 -4.76
C GLY A 86 -11.05 -10.33 -4.56
N LEU A 87 -11.55 -10.70 -3.37
CA LEU A 87 -12.24 -11.98 -3.14
C LEU A 87 -13.72 -11.85 -3.48
N GLU A 88 -14.29 -12.86 -4.13
CA GLU A 88 -15.73 -12.94 -4.43
C GLU A 88 -16.59 -13.02 -3.16
N SER A 89 -16.02 -13.52 -2.06
CA SER A 89 -16.65 -13.56 -0.73
C SER A 89 -16.80 -12.18 -0.08
N HIS A 90 -16.13 -11.15 -0.60
CA HIS A 90 -16.18 -9.81 -0.03
C HIS A 90 -17.49 -9.09 -0.41
N PRO A 91 -18.23 -8.51 0.55
CA PRO A 91 -19.55 -7.91 0.29
C PRO A 91 -19.57 -6.85 -0.81
N ASN A 92 -18.47 -6.09 -0.95
CA ASN A 92 -18.33 -5.04 -1.94
C ASN A 92 -17.41 -5.44 -3.11
N HIS A 93 -17.29 -6.73 -3.43
CA HIS A 93 -16.46 -7.22 -4.53
C HIS A 93 -16.84 -6.58 -5.86
N ASP A 94 -18.13 -6.57 -6.19
CA ASP A 94 -18.62 -6.04 -7.47
C ASP A 94 -18.37 -4.53 -7.60
N ILE A 95 -18.61 -3.77 -6.52
CA ILE A 95 -18.33 -2.33 -6.49
C ILE A 95 -16.82 -2.08 -6.65
N ALA A 96 -15.98 -2.85 -5.96
CA ALA A 96 -14.53 -2.77 -6.11
C ALA A 96 -14.10 -3.05 -7.57
N ARG A 97 -14.67 -4.08 -8.20
CA ARG A 97 -14.40 -4.42 -9.60
C ARG A 97 -14.83 -3.33 -10.58
N GLN A 98 -15.94 -2.64 -10.30
CA GLN A 98 -16.45 -1.56 -11.15
C GLN A 98 -15.57 -0.29 -11.07
N GLN A 99 -15.11 0.08 -9.87
CA GLN A 99 -14.40 1.35 -9.66
C GLN A 99 -12.87 1.25 -9.69
N MET A 100 -12.29 0.06 -9.48
CA MET A 100 -10.84 -0.14 -9.40
C MET A 100 -10.30 -0.77 -10.69
N SER A 101 -9.22 -0.20 -11.23
CA SER A 101 -8.51 -0.75 -12.41
C SER A 101 -7.55 -1.91 -12.08
N GLY A 102 -7.47 -2.32 -10.81
CA GLY A 102 -6.57 -3.37 -10.36
C GLY A 102 -6.89 -3.84 -8.94
N LEU A 103 -6.09 -4.79 -8.47
CA LEU A 103 -6.28 -5.43 -7.18
C LEU A 103 -5.67 -4.60 -6.04
N SER A 104 -6.31 -4.63 -4.86
CA SER A 104 -5.75 -4.04 -3.63
C SER A 104 -4.43 -4.72 -3.25
N ARG A 105 -3.52 -3.97 -2.64
CA ARG A 105 -2.32 -4.53 -1.99
C ARG A 105 -2.60 -5.00 -0.56
N ILE A 106 -3.61 -4.43 0.09
CA ILE A 106 -3.84 -4.60 1.53
C ILE A 106 -4.82 -5.74 1.72
N VAL A 107 -4.42 -6.72 2.52
CA VAL A 107 -5.25 -7.82 3.02
C VAL A 107 -5.40 -7.61 4.52
N LEU A 108 -6.63 -7.62 5.01
CA LEU A 108 -6.93 -7.60 6.44
C LEU A 108 -7.50 -8.96 6.84
N VAL A 109 -7.11 -9.45 8.01
CA VAL A 109 -7.44 -10.80 8.50
C VAL A 109 -7.92 -10.70 9.94
N GLY A 110 -9.01 -11.39 10.27
CA GLY A 110 -9.44 -11.63 11.64
C GLY A 110 -8.98 -13.01 12.11
N ILE A 111 -8.36 -13.06 13.30
CA ILE A 111 -7.74 -14.25 13.88
C ILE A 111 -8.12 -14.36 15.35
N GLU A 112 -8.18 -15.56 15.91
CA GLU A 112 -8.49 -15.76 17.35
C GLU A 112 -7.23 -15.70 18.22
N ASP A 113 -6.08 -16.17 17.70
CA ASP A 113 -4.79 -16.20 18.40
C ASP A 113 -3.62 -15.89 17.43
N ASP A 114 -2.63 -15.11 17.87
CA ASP A 114 -1.64 -14.40 17.02
C ASP A 114 -0.34 -15.21 16.82
N GLN A 115 0.08 -16.00 17.81
CA GLN A 115 1.47 -16.46 17.89
C GLN A 115 1.86 -17.52 16.83
N ASP A 116 0.96 -18.43 16.48
CA ASP A 116 1.25 -19.50 15.51
C ASP A 116 1.08 -19.05 14.06
N LEU A 117 0.14 -18.14 13.80
CA LEU A 117 -0.16 -17.72 12.43
C LEU A 117 0.99 -16.91 11.82
N GLN A 118 1.73 -16.15 12.62
CA GLN A 118 2.92 -15.44 12.15
C GLN A 118 3.95 -16.43 11.55
N ASN A 119 4.18 -17.57 12.21
CA ASN A 119 5.11 -18.60 11.73
C ASN A 119 4.62 -19.25 10.42
N ASP A 120 3.31 -19.54 10.33
CA ASP A 120 2.70 -20.14 9.13
C ASP A 120 2.75 -19.18 7.92
N ILE A 121 2.53 -17.88 8.17
CA ILE A 121 2.64 -16.83 7.15
C ILE A 121 4.09 -16.67 6.67
N GLU A 122 5.06 -16.69 7.59
CA GLU A 122 6.48 -16.59 7.22
C GLU A 122 6.93 -17.75 6.33
N GLN A 123 6.45 -18.98 6.59
CA GLN A 123 6.74 -20.14 5.72
C GLN A 123 6.03 -20.07 4.37
N ALA A 124 4.83 -19.50 4.29
CA ALA A 124 4.08 -19.37 3.04
C ALA A 124 4.62 -18.27 2.11
N ILE A 125 5.40 -17.31 2.65
CA ILE A 125 5.96 -16.17 1.92
C ILE A 125 7.44 -16.39 1.54
N ALA A 126 8.14 -17.32 2.21
CA ALA A 126 9.53 -17.72 1.91
C ALA A 126 9.65 -18.50 0.59
#